data_AF-A0A847H773-F1
#
_entry.id   AF-A0A847H773-F1
#
_cell.length_a   1.000
_cell.length_b   1.000
_cell.length_c   1.000
_cell.angle_alpha   90.00
_cell.angle_beta   90.00
_cell.angle_gamma   90.00
#
_symmetry.space_group_name_H-M   'P 1'
#
loop_
_entity.id
_entity.type
_entity.pdbx_description
1 polymer ?
#
loop_
_entity_poly.entity_id
_entity_poly.type
_entity_poly.pdbx_seq_one_letter_code
_entity_poly.pdbx_strand_id
1 'polypeptide(L)' 'MKYFGFDLFAGAGGLSEGFTQAGYNIIGTVEKDHWACETQKTRYIYHYLKNKNPDKLNEYWEYCQKTKSYE' A
#
# COMPACT_ATOMS: atom_id res chain seq x y z
N MET A 1 23.80 -1.29 -2.15
CA MET A 1 23.27 -0.32 -3.13
C MET A 1 21.77 -0.20 -2.91
N LYS A 2 21.21 1.01 -3.01
CA LYS A 2 19.76 1.23 -2.88
C LYS A 2 19.16 1.29 -4.28
N TYR A 3 18.30 0.34 -4.61
CA TYR A 3 17.61 0.30 -5.90
C TYR A 3 16.25 0.98 -5.77
N PHE A 4 15.93 1.82 -6.75
CA PHE A 4 14.67 2.55 -6.82
C PHE A 4 13.84 1.99 -7.96
N GLY A 5 12.53 1.82 -7.75
CA GLY A 5 11.63 1.24 -8.74
C GLY A 5 10.32 2.03 -8.89
N PHE A 6 9.79 2.03 -10.11
CA PHE A 6 8.42 2.41 -10.40
C PHE A 6 7.67 1.18 -10.89
N ASP A 7 6.44 1.00 -10.41
CA ASP A 7 5.57 -0.10 -10.83
C ASP A 7 4.45 0.47 -11.71
N LEU A 8 4.49 0.11 -12.99
CA LEU A 8 3.56 0.59 -14.00
C LEU A 8 2.50 -0.49 -14.22
N PHE A 9 1.23 -0.08 -14.25
CA PHE A 9 0.09 -1.00 -14.28
C PHE A 9 0.03 -1.87 -13.02
N ALA A 10 0.19 -1.22 -11.86
CA ALA A 10 0.46 -1.87 -10.58
C ALA A 10 -0.70 -2.76 -10.08
N GLY A 11 -1.92 -2.60 -10.62
CA GLY A 11 -3.11 -3.27 -10.12
C GLY A 11 -3.27 -3.04 -8.61
N ALA A 12 -3.52 -4.09 -7.84
CA ALA A 12 -3.61 -4.00 -6.39
C ALA A 12 -2.25 -3.79 -5.67
N GLY A 13 -1.12 -3.75 -6.39
CA GLY A 13 0.20 -3.45 -5.85
C GLY A 13 1.02 -4.68 -5.39
N GLY A 14 0.65 -5.89 -5.78
CA GLY A 14 1.33 -7.12 -5.34
C GLY A 14 2.81 -7.20 -5.73
N LEU A 15 3.16 -6.74 -6.94
CA LEU A 15 4.55 -6.71 -7.41
C LEU A 15 5.39 -5.73 -6.60
N SER A 16 4.90 -4.49 -6.46
CA SER A 16 5.49 -3.48 -5.58
C SER A 16 5.75 -3.98 -4.16
N GLU A 17 4.80 -4.73 -3.57
CA GLU A 17 4.98 -5.25 -2.22
C GLU A 17 6.02 -6.36 -2.14
N GLY A 18 6.07 -7.25 -3.12
CA GLY A 18 7.14 -8.26 -3.21
C GLY A 18 8.52 -7.62 -3.25
N PHE A 19 8.70 -6.59 -4.09
CA PHE A 19 9.96 -5.86 -4.18
C PHE A 19 10.30 -5.08 -2.90
N THR A 20 9.31 -4.48 -2.26
CA THR A 20 9.49 -3.77 -0.98
C THR A 20 9.94 -4.75 0.11
N GLN A 21 9.34 -5.95 0.19
CA GLN A 21 9.76 -7.02 1.10
C GLN A 21 11.17 -7.53 0.80
N ALA A 22 11.57 -7.54 -0.47
CA ALA A 22 12.92 -7.89 -0.90
C ALA A 22 13.97 -6.78 -0.65
N GLY A 23 13.58 -5.64 -0.05
CA GLY A 23 14.48 -4.55 0.32
C GLY A 23 14.70 -3.49 -0.77
N TYR A 24 13.92 -3.52 -1.85
CA TYR A 24 13.92 -2.47 -2.87
C TYR A 24 13.07 -1.28 -2.43
N ASN A 25 13.40 -0.08 -2.92
CA ASN A 25 12.63 1.13 -2.63
C ASN A 25 11.71 1.47 -3.81
N ILE A 26 10.47 1.01 -3.76
CA ILE A 26 9.45 1.41 -4.74
C ILE A 26 9.01 2.84 -4.44
N ILE A 27 9.27 3.75 -5.37
CA ILE A 27 9.05 5.20 -5.19
C ILE A 27 7.70 5.66 -5.72
N GLY A 28 7.03 4.84 -6.53
CA GLY A 28 5.68 5.13 -6.97
C GLY A 28 5.09 4.02 -7.82
N THR A 29 3.77 4.02 -7.90
CA THR A 29 2.99 3.16 -8.76
C THR A 29 2.14 4.01 -9.71
N VAL A 30 1.88 3.49 -10.90
CA VAL A 30 0.93 4.07 -11.86
C VAL A 30 -0.15 3.04 -12.12
N GLU A 31 -1.39 3.39 -11.81
CA GLU A 31 -2.56 2.55 -12.01
C GLU A 31 -3.75 3.41 -12.46
N LYS A 32 -4.58 2.86 -13.35
CA LYS A 32 -5.75 3.54 -13.91
C LYS A 32 -7.03 3.17 -13.15
N ASP A 33 -7.16 1.91 -12.72
CA ASP A 33 -8.35 1.44 -12.02
C ASP A 33 -8.45 2.10 -10.65
N HIS A 34 -9.64 2.65 -10.38
CA HIS A 34 -9.89 3.41 -9.16
C HIS A 34 -9.77 2.54 -7.91
N TRP A 35 -10.34 1.34 -7.94
CA TRP A 35 -10.37 0.45 -6.77
C TRP A 35 -9.00 -0.17 -6.48
N ALA A 36 -8.23 -0.46 -7.52
CA ALA A 36 -6.83 -0.82 -7.44
C ALA A 36 -5.99 0.28 -6.79
N CYS A 37 -6.21 1.55 -7.18
CA CYS A 37 -5.58 2.71 -6.54
C CYS A 37 -5.95 2.82 -5.04
N GLU A 38 -7.23 2.68 -4.68
CA GLU A 38 -7.65 2.74 -3.26
C GLU A 38 -7.06 1.59 -2.44
N THR A 39 -6.97 0.40 -3.02
CA THR A 39 -6.29 -0.76 -2.40
C THR A 39 -4.82 -0.45 -2.11
N GLN A 40 -4.11 0.13 -3.06
CA GLN A 40 -2.72 0.54 -2.85
C GLN A 40 -2.58 1.66 -1.82
N LYS A 41 -3.46 2.67 -1.81
CA LYS A 41 -3.44 3.76 -0.82
C LYS A 41 -3.58 3.24 0.60
N THR A 42 -4.57 2.39 0.86
CA THR A 42 -4.79 1.79 2.18
C THR A 42 -3.59 0.93 2.60
N ARG A 43 -2.98 0.20 1.67
CA ARG A 43 -1.74 -0.53 1.90
C ARG A 43 -0.57 0.39 2.27
N TYR A 44 -0.38 1.51 1.58
CA TYR A 44 0.66 2.49 1.93
C TYR A 44 0.43 3.11 3.31
N ILE A 45 -0.81 3.39 3.67
CA ILE A 45 -1.18 3.85 5.02
C ILE A 45 -0.77 2.81 6.06
N TYR A 46 -1.06 1.53 5.83
CA TYR A 46 -0.61 0.45 6.72
C TYR A 46 0.91 0.46 6.93
N HIS A 47 1.70 0.51 5.85
CA HIS A 47 3.17 0.54 5.95
C HIS A 47 3.68 1.82 6.62
N TYR A 48 3.07 2.97 6.34
CA TYR A 48 3.41 4.23 7.00
C TYR A 48 3.16 4.16 8.51
N LEU A 49 1.96 3.75 8.92
CA LEU A 49 1.61 3.63 10.35
C LEU A 49 2.50 2.61 11.04
N LYS A 50 2.65 1.41 10.49
CA LYS A 50 3.50 0.36 11.07
C LYS A 50 4.94 0.82 11.31
N ASN A 51 5.50 1.62 10.40
CA ASN A 51 6.91 2.01 10.45
C ASN A 51 7.16 3.35 11.17
N LYS A 52 6.19 4.27 11.17
CA LYS A 52 6.37 5.64 11.67
C LYS A 52 5.50 5.95 12.89
N ASN A 53 4.29 5.41 12.95
CA ASN A 53 3.30 5.69 14.00
C ASN A 53 2.61 4.39 14.47
N PRO A 54 3.35 3.41 15.02
CA PRO A 54 2.80 2.08 15.31
C PRO A 54 1.64 2.10 16.31
N ASP A 55 1.61 3.06 17.23
CA ASP A 55 0.52 3.24 18.19
C ASP A 55 -0.84 3.52 17.53
N LYS A 56 -0.82 4.04 16.30
CA LYS A 56 -2.00 4.34 15.48
C LYS A 56 -2.41 3.21 14.54
N LEU A 57 -1.71 2.07 14.55
CA LEU A 57 -2.00 0.97 13.63
C LEU A 57 -3.41 0.40 13.81
N ASN A 58 -3.98 0.51 15.01
CA ASN A 58 -5.37 0.12 15.28
C ASN A 58 -6.38 0.97 14.48
N GLU A 59 -6.09 2.24 14.19
CA GLU A 59 -6.96 3.10 13.38
C GLU A 59 -7.14 2.54 11.96
N TYR A 60 -6.07 1.97 11.37
CA TYR A 60 -6.15 1.30 10.07
C TYR A 60 -7.04 0.06 10.11
N TRP A 61 -6.89 -0.78 11.15
CA TRP A 61 -7.72 -1.98 11.29
C TRP A 61 -9.19 -1.64 11.51
N GLU A 62 -9.46 -0.61 12.33
CA GLU A 62 -10.82 -0.09 12.50
C GLU A 62 -11.40 0.44 11.19
N TYR A 63 -10.62 1.18 10.40
CA TYR A 63 -11.04 1.66 9.09
C TYR A 63 -11.46 0.48 8.19
N CYS A 64 -10.61 -0.55 8.06
CA CYS A 64 -10.90 -1.73 7.25
C CYS A 64 -12.13 -2.52 7.73
N GLN A 65 -12.39 -2.54 9.05
CA GLN A 65 -13.54 -3.25 9.62
C GLN A 65 -14.85 -2.45 9.51
N LYS A 66 -14.79 -1.12 9.59
CA LYS A 66 -15.95 -0.21 9.50
C LYS A 66 -16.42 -0.03 8.06
N THR A 67 -15.52 -0.12 7.09
CA THR A 67 -15.89 -0.18 5.67
C THR A 67 -16.56 -1.52 5.38
N LYS A 68 -17.88 -1.60 5.50
CA LYS A 68 -18.65 -2.70 4.92
C LYS A 68 -18.41 -2.69 3.42
N SER A 69 -17.92 -3.80 2.90
CA SER A 69 -17.72 -4.06 1.49
C SER A 69 -18.99 -3.74 0.69
N TYR A 70 -18.89 -2.73 -0.18
CA TYR A 70 -19.70 -2.50 -1.38
C TYR A 70 -21.19 -2.89 -1.27
N GLU A 71 -21.98 -2.06 -0.59
CA GLU A 71 -23.38 -1.81 -0.99
C GLU A 71 -23.42 -0.61 -1.95
#